data_AF-A0A7K4KSJ4-F1
#
_entry.id   AF-A0A7K4KSJ4-F1
#
_cell.length_a   1.000
_cell.length_b   1.000
_cell.length_c   1.000
_cell.angle_alpha   90.00
_cell.angle_beta   90.00
_cell.angle_gamma   90.00
#
_symmetry.space_group_name_H-M   'P 1'
#
loop_
_entity.id
_entity.type
_entity.pdbx_description
1 polymer ?
#
loop_
_entity_poly.entity_id
_entity_poly.type
_entity_poly.pdbx_seq_one_letter_code
_entity_poly.pdbx_strand_id
1 'polypeptide(L)'
;LIIMGDAGMKQTVPTPENPVEQDSLFSTTDLFLISLITGLLTYWFFFRKKKEEIPELPKISPVASPVRDSTFIEKMKKTGRNIVVFYGSQTGTAEEFANRLSKDAHRYGLRGMAADPEEYDLSDLSRLSEIDKSLAVFCMATYGEGDPTDNAQDFYDWLQETDADLSGLRFAVFGLGNKTYEHFNAMGKYVDKRLEELGAQRIFELGMGDDDGNLEEDFITWREQFWPAVCEHFGVEATGEESSIRQYELVVHTDVNMNKVYTGEMGRLKSYETQKPPFDAKNPFLAPVTVNRKLNEGGERHLMHLELDISNSKIRYESGDHVAVYPANDSSLVNQIGEILNTDLDTIMSLNNLDGE
;
A
#
# COMPACT_ATOMS: atom_id res chain seq x y z
N LEU A 1 -54.71 74.60 -50.28
CA LEU A 1 -53.84 75.78 -50.10
C LEU A 1 -52.44 75.25 -49.84
N ILE A 2 -51.44 75.72 -50.59
CA ILE A 2 -49.98 75.54 -50.53
C ILE A 2 -49.44 75.13 -51.92
N ILE A 3 -48.52 75.98 -52.38
CA ILE A 3 -47.98 76.27 -53.72
C ILE A 3 -46.73 75.37 -53.93
N MET A 4 -46.61 74.56 -54.99
CA MET A 4 -46.06 74.78 -56.36
C MET A 4 -44.61 75.27 -56.49
N GLY A 5 -43.85 74.61 -57.39
CA GLY A 5 -42.54 75.00 -57.95
C GLY A 5 -41.55 73.83 -58.04
N ASP A 6 -41.66 72.85 -58.96
CA ASP A 6 -41.36 72.87 -60.43
C ASP A 6 -39.83 72.90 -60.70
N ALA A 7 -39.19 72.15 -61.61
CA ALA A 7 -39.54 71.27 -62.74
C ALA A 7 -38.36 70.26 -62.91
N GLY A 8 -38.42 69.07 -63.51
CA GLY A 8 -39.31 68.57 -64.54
C GLY A 8 -38.61 68.54 -65.92
N MET A 9 -37.87 67.48 -66.26
CA MET A 9 -37.85 66.92 -67.62
C MET A 9 -37.33 65.46 -67.65
N LYS A 10 -38.17 64.57 -68.19
CA LYS A 10 -37.98 63.14 -68.48
C LYS A 10 -37.04 62.97 -69.70
N GLN A 11 -36.45 61.81 -70.05
CA GLN A 11 -37.11 60.53 -70.28
C GLN A 11 -36.09 59.40 -70.65
N THR A 12 -36.32 58.23 -70.04
CA THR A 12 -36.22 56.83 -70.55
C THR A 12 -34.90 56.17 -70.97
N VAL A 13 -34.69 55.02 -70.32
CA VAL A 13 -33.73 53.94 -70.55
C VAL A 13 -34.31 52.90 -71.54
N PRO A 14 -33.47 52.09 -72.21
CA PRO A 14 -33.64 50.64 -72.10
C PRO A 14 -32.30 49.89 -71.84
N THR A 15 -32.40 48.83 -71.04
CA THR A 15 -31.33 47.90 -70.62
C THR A 15 -30.78 47.08 -71.80
N PRO A 16 -29.55 46.54 -71.70
CA PRO A 16 -29.45 45.07 -71.72
C PRO A 16 -28.40 44.45 -70.76
N GLU A 17 -28.77 43.25 -70.29
CA GLU A 17 -27.99 42.04 -69.95
C GLU A 17 -26.77 42.10 -69.00
N ASN A 18 -26.90 41.41 -67.86
CA ASN A 18 -25.78 40.95 -67.02
C ASN A 18 -25.18 39.65 -67.58
N PRO A 19 -23.85 39.48 -67.58
CA PRO A 19 -23.23 38.17 -67.58
C PRO A 19 -23.03 37.65 -66.14
N VAL A 20 -23.06 36.32 -66.01
CA VAL A 20 -22.90 35.52 -64.79
C VAL A 20 -21.43 35.55 -64.32
N GLU A 21 -21.18 35.93 -63.05
CA GLU A 21 -19.89 35.71 -62.38
C GLU A 21 -19.81 34.26 -61.87
N GLN A 22 -18.68 33.59 -62.12
CA GLN A 22 -18.34 32.32 -61.49
C GLN A 22 -17.78 32.59 -60.09
N ASP A 23 -18.53 32.23 -59.05
CA ASP A 23 -18.05 32.28 -57.67
C ASP A 23 -16.89 31.28 -57.46
N SER A 24 -15.74 31.80 -57.04
CA SER A 24 -14.60 30.98 -56.59
C SER A 24 -14.92 30.38 -55.22
N LEU A 25 -14.80 29.06 -55.10
CA LEU A 25 -15.23 28.27 -53.94
C LEU A 25 -14.42 28.52 -52.64
N PHE A 26 -13.36 29.32 -52.67
CA PHE A 26 -12.54 29.60 -51.49
C PHE A 26 -12.13 31.08 -51.44
N SER A 27 -12.36 31.72 -50.29
CA SER A 27 -11.90 33.08 -50.06
C SER A 27 -10.36 33.12 -50.00
N THR A 28 -9.75 34.25 -50.32
CA THR A 28 -8.30 34.46 -50.18
C THR A 28 -7.83 34.19 -48.75
N THR A 29 -8.67 34.46 -47.75
CA THR A 29 -8.42 34.13 -46.34
C THR A 29 -8.37 32.63 -46.07
N ASP A 30 -9.15 31.82 -46.77
CA ASP A 30 -9.18 30.36 -46.60
C ASP A 30 -7.93 29.71 -47.20
N LEU A 31 -7.45 30.23 -48.34
CA LEU A 31 -6.19 29.83 -48.95
C LEU A 31 -4.98 30.15 -48.03
N PHE A 32 -5.01 31.30 -47.34
CA PHE A 32 -4.00 31.62 -46.33
C PHE A 32 -4.06 30.67 -45.13
N LEU A 33 -5.26 30.33 -44.65
CA LEU A 33 -5.42 29.41 -43.51
C LEU A 33 -4.94 27.99 -43.87
N ILE A 34 -5.31 27.50 -45.05
CA ILE A 34 -4.93 26.17 -45.53
C ILE A 34 -3.40 26.09 -45.72
N SER A 35 -2.78 27.12 -46.29
CA SER A 35 -1.32 27.16 -46.46
C SER A 35 -0.56 27.25 -45.14
N LEU A 36 -1.10 27.97 -44.14
CA LEU A 36 -0.52 28.03 -42.80
C LEU A 36 -0.61 26.67 -42.08
N ILE A 37 -1.76 25.99 -42.18
CA ILE A 37 -1.97 24.67 -41.58
C ILE A 37 -1.08 23.62 -42.25
N THR A 38 -0.96 23.63 -43.58
CA THR A 38 -0.04 22.72 -44.29
C THR A 38 1.42 23.04 -43.97
N GLY A 39 1.80 24.31 -43.80
CA GLY A 39 3.13 24.71 -43.34
C GLY A 39 3.46 24.21 -41.94
N LEU A 40 2.52 24.31 -41.00
CA LEU A 40 2.69 23.80 -39.64
C LEU A 40 2.73 22.27 -39.58
N LEU A 41 1.89 21.59 -40.36
CA LEU A 41 1.90 20.12 -40.45
C LEU A 41 3.18 19.59 -41.10
N THR A 42 3.67 20.25 -42.14
CA THR A 42 4.95 19.87 -42.78
C THR A 42 6.13 20.15 -41.86
N TYR A 43 6.15 21.28 -41.16
CA TYR A 43 7.17 21.56 -40.14
C TYR A 43 7.14 20.52 -39.01
N TRP A 44 5.95 20.20 -38.48
CA TRP A 44 5.80 19.18 -37.45
C TRP A 44 6.21 17.79 -37.93
N PHE A 45 5.90 17.41 -39.17
CA PHE A 45 6.27 16.11 -39.74
C PHE A 45 7.79 15.98 -39.97
N PHE A 46 8.46 17.04 -40.44
CA PHE A 46 9.89 17.01 -40.73
C PHE A 46 10.78 17.29 -39.51
N PHE A 47 10.31 18.06 -38.53
CA PHE A 47 11.07 18.40 -37.31
C PHE A 47 10.63 17.62 -36.07
N ARG A 48 9.81 16.57 -36.22
CA ARG A 48 9.55 15.60 -35.16
C ARG A 48 10.85 14.85 -34.87
N LYS A 49 11.64 15.35 -33.91
CA LYS A 49 12.75 14.57 -33.34
C LYS A 49 12.19 13.22 -32.90
N LYS A 50 12.74 12.13 -33.45
CA LYS A 50 12.47 10.78 -32.95
C LYS A 50 12.75 10.80 -31.45
N LYS A 51 11.77 10.37 -30.65
CA LYS A 51 12.03 10.03 -29.25
C LYS A 51 13.16 9.01 -29.26
N GLU A 52 14.28 9.32 -28.61
CA GLU A 52 15.25 8.29 -28.27
C GLU A 52 14.52 7.27 -27.39
N GLU A 53 14.51 6.01 -27.82
CA GLU A 53 14.06 4.92 -26.98
C GLU A 53 15.02 4.85 -25.80
N ILE A 54 14.49 5.10 -24.60
CA ILE A 54 15.20 4.86 -23.35
C ILE A 54 15.51 3.36 -23.35
N PRO A 55 16.78 2.92 -23.24
CA PRO A 55 17.09 1.50 -23.15
C PRO A 55 16.32 0.93 -21.94
N GLU A 56 15.53 -0.12 -22.16
CA GLU A 56 14.98 -0.88 -21.05
C GLU A 56 16.16 -1.40 -20.22
N LEU A 57 16.33 -0.84 -19.03
CA LEU A 57 17.26 -1.36 -18.05
C LEU A 57 16.80 -2.79 -17.73
N PRO A 58 17.71 -3.78 -17.68
CA PRO A 58 17.34 -5.10 -17.21
C PRO A 58 16.77 -4.94 -15.81
N LYS A 59 15.49 -5.34 -15.64
CA LYS A 59 14.88 -5.49 -14.31
C LYS A 59 15.84 -6.34 -13.50
N ILE A 60 16.43 -5.76 -12.46
CA ILE A 60 17.19 -6.54 -11.50
C ILE A 60 16.14 -7.43 -10.86
N SER A 61 16.14 -8.71 -11.21
CA SER A 61 15.36 -9.71 -10.48
C SER A 61 15.70 -9.53 -9.00
N PRO A 62 14.71 -9.40 -8.11
CA PRO A 62 14.99 -9.43 -6.69
C PRO A 62 15.79 -10.70 -6.43
N VAL A 63 16.91 -10.53 -5.73
CA VAL A 63 17.71 -11.65 -5.24
C VAL A 63 16.72 -12.50 -4.46
N ALA A 64 16.39 -13.68 -4.98
CA ALA A 64 15.47 -14.60 -4.34
C ALA A 64 15.88 -14.71 -2.87
N SER A 65 14.97 -14.31 -1.99
CA SER A 65 15.08 -14.55 -0.56
C SER A 65 15.46 -16.01 -0.35
N PRO A 66 16.37 -16.33 0.59
CA PRO A 66 16.73 -17.71 0.84
C PRO A 66 15.45 -18.48 1.15
N VAL A 67 15.13 -19.42 0.26
CA VAL A 67 13.99 -20.34 0.37
C VAL A 67 14.04 -20.95 1.76
N ARG A 68 13.14 -20.50 2.65
CA ARG A 68 12.82 -21.27 3.85
C ARG A 68 11.94 -22.40 3.35
N ASP A 69 12.52 -23.58 3.22
CA ASP A 69 11.96 -24.81 2.63
C ASP A 69 10.68 -25.37 3.32
N SER A 70 9.91 -24.56 4.07
CA SER A 70 8.66 -25.00 4.67
C SER A 70 7.51 -24.08 4.30
N THR A 71 6.54 -24.63 3.58
CA THR A 71 5.26 -23.98 3.28
C THR A 71 4.55 -23.56 4.58
N PHE A 72 3.72 -22.51 4.55
CA PHE A 72 2.94 -22.15 5.73
C PHE A 72 2.01 -23.28 6.18
N ILE A 73 1.53 -24.11 5.24
CA ILE A 73 0.73 -25.31 5.52
C ILE A 73 1.49 -26.32 6.38
N GLU A 74 2.74 -26.62 6.04
CA GLU A 74 3.58 -27.52 6.84
C GLU A 74 3.90 -26.94 8.22
N LYS A 75 4.16 -25.64 8.28
CA LYS A 75 4.36 -24.93 9.55
C LYS A 75 3.11 -25.01 10.43
N MET A 76 1.91 -24.79 9.86
CA MET A 76 0.64 -24.94 10.56
C MET A 76 0.42 -26.36 11.06
N LYS A 77 0.67 -27.38 10.22
CA LYS A 77 0.58 -28.80 10.62
C LYS A 77 1.55 -29.15 11.76
N LYS A 78 2.82 -28.75 11.65
CA LYS A 78 3.85 -29.03 12.67
C LYS A 78 3.51 -28.39 14.01
N THR A 79 2.87 -27.21 13.99
CA THR A 79 2.56 -26.44 15.20
C THR A 79 1.13 -26.62 15.70
N GLY A 80 0.33 -27.46 15.02
CA GLY A 80 -1.07 -27.71 15.34
C GLY A 80 -1.94 -26.47 15.25
N ARG A 81 -1.69 -25.60 14.25
CA ARG A 81 -2.49 -24.41 13.96
C ARG A 81 -3.49 -24.68 12.86
N ASN A 82 -4.69 -24.13 13.00
CA ASN A 82 -5.77 -24.24 12.02
C ASN A 82 -6.23 -22.88 11.49
N ILE A 83 -5.86 -21.78 12.12
CA ILE A 83 -6.12 -20.42 11.62
C ILE A 83 -4.81 -19.78 11.17
N VAL A 84 -4.83 -19.17 9.99
CA VAL A 84 -3.78 -18.24 9.53
C VAL A 84 -4.42 -16.89 9.24
N VAL A 85 -3.77 -15.82 9.71
CA VAL A 85 -4.22 -14.44 9.48
C VAL A 85 -3.13 -13.69 8.73
N PHE A 86 -3.36 -13.42 7.45
CA PHE A 86 -2.45 -12.64 6.62
C PHE A 86 -2.71 -11.15 6.80
N TYR A 87 -1.65 -10.34 6.81
CA TYR A 87 -1.76 -8.89 6.87
C TYR A 87 -1.10 -8.21 5.67
N GLY A 88 -1.86 -7.39 4.94
CA GLY A 88 -1.30 -6.39 4.03
C GLY A 88 -1.16 -5.07 4.78
N SER A 89 0.06 -4.68 5.16
CA SER A 89 0.31 -3.50 5.99
C SER A 89 1.54 -2.70 5.54
N GLN A 90 1.44 -1.37 5.53
CA GLN A 90 2.62 -0.49 5.40
C GLN A 90 3.10 0.08 6.73
N THR A 91 2.15 0.48 7.59
CA THR A 91 2.44 1.19 8.86
C THR A 91 2.09 0.37 10.11
N GLY A 92 1.82 -0.93 9.97
CA GLY A 92 1.64 -1.88 11.09
C GLY A 92 0.21 -2.05 11.61
N THR A 93 -0.77 -1.26 11.17
CA THR A 93 -2.15 -1.35 11.69
C THR A 93 -2.80 -2.71 11.39
N ALA A 94 -2.71 -3.17 10.14
CA ALA A 94 -3.26 -4.46 9.72
C ALA A 94 -2.48 -5.64 10.34
N GLU A 95 -1.18 -5.47 10.55
CA GLU A 95 -0.33 -6.44 11.25
C GLU A 95 -0.78 -6.61 12.71
N GLU A 96 -1.06 -5.52 13.43
CA GLU A 96 -1.57 -5.59 14.80
C GLU A 96 -2.95 -6.26 14.87
N PHE A 97 -3.85 -5.93 13.94
CA PHE A 97 -5.17 -6.58 13.84
C PHE A 97 -5.05 -8.09 13.57
N ALA A 98 -4.17 -8.49 12.66
CA ALA A 98 -3.90 -9.89 12.38
C ALA A 98 -3.33 -10.63 13.60
N ASN A 99 -2.39 -10.00 14.31
CA ASN A 99 -1.82 -10.52 15.55
C ASN A 99 -2.89 -10.72 16.63
N ARG A 100 -3.79 -9.74 16.82
CA ARG A 100 -4.90 -9.83 17.78
C ARG A 100 -5.88 -10.96 17.43
N LEU A 101 -6.26 -11.10 16.16
CA LEU A 101 -7.11 -12.22 15.71
C LEU A 101 -6.41 -13.57 15.91
N SER A 102 -5.13 -13.67 15.58
CA SER A 102 -4.38 -14.92 15.76
C SER A 102 -4.33 -15.35 17.24
N LYS A 103 -4.23 -14.40 18.17
CA LYS A 103 -4.25 -14.63 19.62
C LYS A 103 -5.65 -15.01 20.12
N ASP A 104 -6.68 -14.33 19.62
CA ASP A 104 -8.07 -14.61 20.02
C ASP A 104 -8.49 -16.04 19.67
N ALA A 105 -7.94 -16.65 18.61
CA ALA A 105 -8.19 -18.04 18.23
C ALA A 105 -8.08 -19.04 19.41
N HIS A 106 -7.11 -18.82 20.31
CA HIS A 106 -6.89 -19.68 21.47
C HIS A 106 -8.11 -19.75 22.41
N ARG A 107 -8.84 -18.64 22.54
CA ARG A 107 -10.03 -18.50 23.40
C ARG A 107 -11.22 -19.33 22.91
N TYR A 108 -11.16 -19.80 21.67
CA TYR A 108 -12.22 -20.59 21.02
C TYR A 108 -11.78 -22.04 20.77
N GLY A 109 -10.72 -22.50 21.46
CA GLY A 109 -10.17 -23.83 21.28
C GLY A 109 -9.50 -24.05 19.92
N LEU A 110 -9.19 -22.96 19.21
CA LEU A 110 -8.48 -22.96 17.94
C LEU A 110 -7.05 -22.45 18.15
N ARG A 111 -6.21 -22.53 17.12
CA ARG A 111 -4.82 -22.07 17.17
C ARG A 111 -4.50 -21.27 15.92
N GLY A 112 -4.18 -20.00 16.13
CA GLY A 112 -3.86 -19.03 15.08
C GLY A 112 -2.37 -18.78 14.90
N MET A 113 -2.00 -18.24 13.74
CA MET A 113 -0.77 -17.48 13.52
C MET A 113 -1.04 -16.28 12.62
N ALA A 114 -0.33 -15.18 12.87
CA ALA A 114 -0.23 -14.09 11.91
C ALA A 114 0.93 -14.38 10.94
N ALA A 115 0.78 -13.95 9.68
CA ALA A 115 1.77 -14.19 8.63
C ALA A 115 1.84 -13.00 7.66
N ASP A 116 3.07 -12.60 7.32
CA ASP A 116 3.30 -11.69 6.20
C ASP A 116 3.11 -12.46 4.88
N PRO A 117 2.18 -12.06 3.99
CA PRO A 117 2.01 -12.70 2.70
C PRO A 117 3.25 -12.62 1.81
N GLU A 118 4.17 -11.66 1.98
CA GLU A 118 5.44 -11.57 1.22
C GLU A 118 6.37 -12.76 1.53
N GLU A 119 6.25 -13.37 2.72
CA GLU A 119 7.13 -14.45 3.15
C GLU A 119 6.70 -15.85 2.66
N TYR A 120 5.53 -15.98 2.02
CA TYR A 120 4.97 -17.27 1.64
C TYR A 120 4.41 -17.27 0.21
N ASP A 121 4.45 -18.44 -0.43
CA ASP A 121 3.73 -18.68 -1.68
C ASP A 121 2.25 -18.97 -1.38
N LEU A 122 1.35 -18.09 -1.80
CA LEU A 122 -0.09 -18.22 -1.53
C LEU A 122 -0.83 -19.16 -2.49
N SER A 123 -0.14 -19.75 -3.48
CA SER A 123 -0.69 -20.89 -4.23
C SER A 123 -1.01 -22.10 -3.33
N ASP A 124 -0.34 -22.21 -2.18
CA ASP A 124 -0.58 -23.21 -1.15
C ASP A 124 -1.95 -23.05 -0.44
N LEU A 125 -2.70 -21.96 -0.66
CA LEU A 125 -4.06 -21.79 -0.11
C LEU A 125 -5.01 -22.93 -0.50
N SER A 126 -4.83 -23.52 -1.70
CA SER A 126 -5.58 -24.68 -2.17
C SER A 126 -5.46 -25.90 -1.23
N ARG A 127 -4.31 -26.02 -0.55
CA ARG A 127 -3.96 -27.10 0.37
C ARG A 127 -4.37 -26.81 1.81
N LEU A 128 -4.90 -25.63 2.12
CA LEU A 128 -5.35 -25.30 3.48
C LEU A 128 -6.47 -26.22 3.97
N SER A 129 -7.26 -26.76 3.04
CA SER A 129 -8.30 -27.76 3.30
C SER A 129 -7.75 -29.09 3.87
N GLU A 130 -6.44 -29.35 3.76
CA GLU A 130 -5.78 -30.53 4.36
C GLU A 130 -5.73 -30.47 5.90
N ILE A 131 -5.98 -29.30 6.50
CA ILE A 131 -5.99 -29.08 7.94
C ILE A 131 -7.45 -29.04 8.43
N ASP A 132 -7.75 -29.80 9.48
CA ASP A 132 -9.10 -29.84 10.06
C ASP A 132 -9.50 -28.46 10.62
N LYS A 133 -10.76 -28.08 10.41
CA LYS A 133 -11.33 -26.78 10.82
C LYS A 133 -10.45 -25.59 10.44
N SER A 134 -9.86 -25.62 9.24
CA SER A 134 -8.95 -24.57 8.79
C SER A 134 -9.66 -23.31 8.30
N LEU A 135 -9.06 -22.15 8.51
CA LEU A 135 -9.59 -20.84 8.11
C LEU A 135 -8.42 -19.89 7.77
N ALA A 136 -8.53 -19.18 6.66
CA ALA A 136 -7.65 -18.05 6.32
C ALA A 136 -8.38 -16.72 6.56
N VAL A 137 -7.75 -15.79 7.27
CA VAL A 137 -8.28 -14.44 7.45
C VAL A 137 -7.32 -13.44 6.82
N PHE A 138 -7.84 -12.41 6.17
CA PHE A 138 -7.03 -11.39 5.50
C PHE A 138 -7.35 -10.01 6.07
N CYS A 139 -6.37 -9.39 6.74
CA CYS A 139 -6.42 -7.99 7.17
C CYS A 139 -5.69 -7.15 6.12
N MET A 140 -6.43 -6.49 5.23
CA MET A 140 -5.85 -5.87 4.02
C MET A 140 -6.02 -4.35 4.05
N ALA A 141 -4.93 -3.62 4.23
CA ALA A 141 -4.91 -2.18 4.02
C ALA A 141 -4.86 -1.83 2.54
N THR A 142 -5.45 -0.70 2.17
CA THR A 142 -5.42 -0.14 0.81
C THR A 142 -4.57 1.12 0.80
N TYR A 143 -3.67 1.26 -0.16
CA TYR A 143 -2.78 2.42 -0.33
C TYR A 143 -2.89 3.02 -1.73
N GLY A 144 -2.23 4.16 -1.94
CA GLY A 144 -2.14 4.82 -3.24
C GLY A 144 -3.52 5.09 -3.84
N GLU A 145 -3.70 4.69 -5.10
CA GLU A 145 -4.94 4.85 -5.87
C GLU A 145 -5.77 3.56 -5.85
N GLY A 146 -5.87 2.92 -4.69
CA GLY A 146 -6.57 1.64 -4.53
C GLY A 146 -5.66 0.41 -4.66
N ASP A 147 -4.34 0.63 -4.61
CA ASP A 147 -3.29 -0.37 -4.71
C ASP A 147 -3.18 -1.20 -3.41
N PRO A 148 -2.64 -2.44 -3.51
CA PRO A 148 -2.25 -3.21 -2.32
C PRO A 148 -1.11 -2.52 -1.54
N THR A 149 -0.85 -3.02 -0.34
CA THR A 149 0.41 -2.71 0.37
C THR A 149 1.59 -3.41 -0.29
N ASP A 150 2.80 -2.88 -0.11
CA ASP A 150 4.03 -3.42 -0.73
C ASP A 150 4.20 -4.92 -0.41
N ASN A 151 4.01 -5.29 0.87
CA ASN A 151 4.14 -6.68 1.32
C ASN A 151 3.02 -7.61 0.79
N ALA A 152 1.97 -7.08 0.16
CA ALA A 152 0.88 -7.84 -0.44
C ALA A 152 0.86 -7.76 -1.97
N GLN A 153 1.86 -7.13 -2.60
CA GLN A 153 1.90 -6.95 -4.05
C GLN A 153 1.94 -8.29 -4.79
N ASP A 154 2.83 -9.21 -4.41
CA ASP A 154 2.94 -10.54 -5.03
C ASP A 154 1.64 -11.34 -4.90
N PHE A 155 0.94 -11.20 -3.76
CA PHE A 155 -0.37 -11.84 -3.55
C PHE A 155 -1.44 -11.26 -4.46
N TYR A 156 -1.46 -9.94 -4.61
CA TYR A 156 -2.40 -9.25 -5.50
C TYR A 156 -2.19 -9.67 -6.95
N ASP A 157 -0.95 -9.69 -7.41
CA ASP A 157 -0.58 -10.12 -8.77
C ASP A 157 -0.98 -11.59 -9.01
N TRP A 158 -0.71 -12.48 -8.04
CA TRP A 158 -1.14 -13.87 -8.11
C TRP A 158 -2.67 -14.02 -8.23
N LEU A 159 -3.44 -13.26 -7.44
CA LEU A 159 -4.90 -13.27 -7.50
C LEU A 159 -5.43 -12.84 -8.88
N GLN A 160 -4.75 -11.91 -9.56
CA GLN A 160 -5.16 -11.46 -10.90
C GLN A 160 -4.96 -12.55 -11.96
N GLU A 161 -3.86 -13.31 -11.87
CA GLU A 161 -3.44 -14.25 -12.91
C GLU A 161 -3.97 -15.67 -12.70
N THR A 162 -4.22 -16.07 -11.45
CA THR A 162 -4.53 -17.46 -11.08
C THR A 162 -5.91 -17.93 -11.55
N ASP A 163 -5.99 -19.20 -11.93
CA ASP A 163 -7.21 -19.97 -12.17
C ASP A 163 -7.37 -21.14 -11.18
N ALA A 164 -6.65 -21.10 -10.07
CA ALA A 164 -6.66 -22.15 -9.05
C ALA A 164 -8.06 -22.36 -8.44
N ASP A 165 -8.40 -23.62 -8.21
CA ASP A 165 -9.62 -24.01 -7.51
C ASP A 165 -9.42 -23.94 -5.98
N LEU A 166 -10.13 -23.01 -5.34
CA LEU A 166 -10.11 -22.80 -3.89
C LEU A 166 -11.40 -23.29 -3.21
N SER A 167 -12.16 -24.20 -3.82
CA SER A 167 -13.44 -24.74 -3.28
C SER A 167 -13.36 -25.29 -1.84
N GLY A 168 -12.18 -25.73 -1.40
CA GLY A 168 -11.96 -26.21 -0.03
C GLY A 168 -11.55 -25.13 0.99
N LEU A 169 -11.26 -23.91 0.52
CA LEU A 169 -10.80 -22.80 1.35
C LEU A 169 -11.99 -22.12 2.02
N ARG A 170 -11.88 -21.92 3.34
CA ARG A 170 -12.77 -21.04 4.10
C ARG A 170 -12.01 -19.77 4.42
N PHE A 171 -12.65 -18.62 4.21
CA PHE A 171 -12.00 -17.33 4.42
C PHE A 171 -12.89 -16.27 5.05
N ALA A 172 -12.24 -15.22 5.58
CA ALA A 172 -12.86 -13.96 5.94
C ALA A 172 -11.90 -12.81 5.66
N VAL A 173 -12.43 -11.60 5.40
CA VAL A 173 -11.61 -10.42 5.07
C VAL A 173 -12.05 -9.25 5.94
N PHE A 174 -11.07 -8.55 6.50
CA PHE A 174 -11.25 -7.23 7.10
C PHE A 174 -10.41 -6.23 6.31
N GLY A 175 -11.08 -5.34 5.58
CA GLY A 175 -10.44 -4.24 4.87
C GLY A 175 -10.15 -3.07 5.80
N LEU A 176 -8.96 -2.49 5.67
CA LEU A 176 -8.59 -1.22 6.26
C LEU A 176 -8.52 -0.17 5.16
N GLY A 177 -9.36 0.86 5.25
CA GLY A 177 -9.42 1.94 4.29
C GLY A 177 -9.79 3.26 4.95
N ASN A 178 -9.97 4.29 4.14
CA ASN A 178 -10.36 5.61 4.61
C ASN A 178 -11.32 6.23 3.59
N LYS A 179 -12.50 6.67 4.02
CA LYS A 179 -13.56 7.20 3.12
C LYS A 179 -13.20 8.52 2.44
N THR A 180 -12.15 9.22 2.89
CA THR A 180 -11.66 10.43 2.22
C THR A 180 -10.94 10.14 0.91
N TYR A 181 -10.51 8.89 0.70
CA TYR A 181 -9.90 8.43 -0.56
C TYR A 181 -10.97 7.95 -1.54
N GLU A 182 -10.70 8.12 -2.85
CA GLU A 182 -11.60 7.70 -3.91
C GLU A 182 -11.88 6.18 -3.88
N HIS A 183 -10.81 5.40 -3.65
CA HIS A 183 -10.84 3.94 -3.70
C HIS A 183 -10.96 3.31 -2.29
N PHE A 184 -12.01 3.69 -1.55
CA PHE A 184 -12.28 3.20 -0.20
C PHE A 184 -12.27 1.65 -0.13
N ASN A 185 -11.31 1.09 0.62
CA ASN A 185 -11.18 -0.36 0.88
C ASN A 185 -11.04 -1.21 -0.39
N ALA A 186 -10.46 -0.67 -1.47
CA ALA A 186 -10.36 -1.37 -2.75
C ALA A 186 -9.65 -2.73 -2.63
N MET A 187 -8.57 -2.82 -1.85
CA MET A 187 -7.82 -4.08 -1.70
C MET A 187 -8.63 -5.13 -0.92
N GLY A 188 -9.26 -4.75 0.21
CA GLY A 188 -10.11 -5.65 0.98
C GLY A 188 -11.31 -6.17 0.16
N LYS A 189 -11.97 -5.27 -0.57
CA LYS A 189 -13.05 -5.64 -1.51
C LYS A 189 -12.59 -6.57 -2.61
N TYR A 190 -11.41 -6.32 -3.18
CA TYR A 190 -10.85 -7.13 -4.25
C TYR A 190 -10.55 -8.55 -3.77
N VAL A 191 -9.82 -8.70 -2.65
CA VAL A 191 -9.49 -10.02 -2.07
C VAL A 191 -10.75 -10.80 -1.73
N ASP A 192 -11.71 -10.18 -1.06
CA ASP A 192 -12.96 -10.85 -0.67
C ASP A 192 -13.74 -11.37 -1.87
N LYS A 193 -13.92 -10.52 -2.88
CA LYS A 193 -14.60 -10.89 -4.12
C LYS A 193 -13.83 -11.97 -4.89
N ARG A 194 -12.51 -11.82 -5.02
CA ARG A 194 -11.69 -12.69 -5.86
C ARG A 194 -11.54 -14.10 -5.28
N LEU A 195 -11.43 -14.23 -3.95
CA LEU A 195 -11.41 -15.54 -3.31
C LEU A 195 -12.73 -16.31 -3.53
N GLU A 196 -13.87 -15.62 -3.44
CA GLU A 196 -15.18 -16.21 -3.75
C GLU A 196 -15.30 -16.63 -5.23
N GLU A 197 -14.80 -15.81 -6.16
CA GLU A 197 -14.74 -16.17 -7.59
C GLU A 197 -13.89 -17.41 -7.88
N LEU A 198 -12.85 -17.66 -7.08
CA LEU A 198 -12.00 -18.86 -7.14
C LEU A 198 -12.61 -20.07 -6.41
N GLY A 199 -13.84 -19.95 -5.89
CA GLY A 199 -14.61 -21.03 -5.26
C GLY A 199 -14.52 -21.09 -3.74
N ALA A 200 -13.73 -20.22 -3.09
CA ALA A 200 -13.60 -20.23 -1.64
C ALA A 200 -14.91 -19.83 -0.94
N GLN A 201 -15.14 -20.38 0.24
CA GLN A 201 -16.31 -20.11 1.05
C GLN A 201 -16.05 -18.96 2.04
N ARG A 202 -16.79 -17.86 1.89
CA ARG A 202 -16.83 -16.76 2.88
C ARG A 202 -17.53 -17.22 4.17
N ILE A 203 -16.86 -17.11 5.31
CA ILE A 203 -17.40 -17.49 6.63
C ILE A 203 -18.08 -16.32 7.34
N PHE A 204 -17.60 -15.12 7.12
CA PHE A 204 -18.13 -13.91 7.73
C PHE A 204 -18.07 -12.75 6.75
N GLU A 205 -18.96 -11.77 6.89
CA GLU A 205 -19.05 -10.64 5.97
C GLU A 205 -17.75 -9.82 5.91
N LEU A 206 -17.50 -9.21 4.76
CA LEU A 206 -16.38 -8.31 4.55
C LEU A 206 -16.44 -7.14 5.53
N GLY A 207 -15.43 -7.01 6.38
CA GLY A 207 -15.24 -5.83 7.21
C GLY A 207 -14.73 -4.64 6.40
N MET A 208 -15.27 -3.46 6.68
CA MET A 208 -15.01 -2.23 5.92
C MET A 208 -14.58 -1.11 6.87
N GLY A 209 -13.39 -1.24 7.46
CA GLY A 209 -12.88 -0.28 8.43
C GLY A 209 -12.56 1.08 7.82
N ASP A 210 -12.82 2.15 8.56
CA ASP A 210 -12.67 3.54 8.11
C ASP A 210 -11.79 4.39 9.05
N ASP A 211 -10.59 4.72 8.58
CA ASP A 211 -9.61 5.54 9.29
C ASP A 211 -9.94 7.05 9.31
N ASP A 212 -10.97 7.50 8.57
CA ASP A 212 -11.51 8.87 8.75
C ASP A 212 -12.36 8.98 10.03
N GLY A 213 -12.95 7.85 10.46
CA GLY A 213 -13.77 7.74 11.66
C GLY A 213 -12.98 7.16 12.83
N ASN A 214 -13.25 5.90 13.15
CA ASN A 214 -12.54 5.17 14.19
C ASN A 214 -12.33 3.72 13.76
N LEU A 215 -11.22 3.49 13.07
CA LEU A 215 -10.83 2.18 12.55
C LEU A 215 -10.73 1.10 13.64
N GLU A 216 -10.33 1.47 14.86
CA GLU A 216 -10.26 0.53 15.99
C GLU A 216 -11.65 0.05 16.42
N GLU A 217 -12.63 0.95 16.50
CA GLU A 217 -14.02 0.56 16.83
C GLU A 217 -14.68 -0.28 15.74
N ASP A 218 -14.43 0.05 14.47
CA ASP A 218 -14.89 -0.77 13.34
C ASP A 218 -14.32 -2.19 13.42
N PHE A 219 -13.01 -2.30 13.71
CA PHE A 219 -12.34 -3.59 13.89
C PHE A 219 -12.89 -4.38 15.08
N ILE A 220 -13.06 -3.73 16.24
CA ILE A 220 -13.64 -4.38 17.43
C ILE A 220 -15.04 -4.90 17.11
N THR A 221 -15.89 -4.09 16.49
CA THR A 221 -17.26 -4.45 16.14
C THR A 221 -17.32 -5.65 15.20
N TRP A 222 -16.48 -5.63 14.15
CA TRP A 222 -16.37 -6.75 13.22
C TRP A 222 -15.87 -8.02 13.92
N ARG A 223 -14.81 -7.89 14.74
CA ARG A 223 -14.20 -9.00 15.47
C ARG A 223 -15.16 -9.67 16.45
N GLU A 224 -15.96 -8.89 17.17
CA GLU A 224 -16.93 -9.40 18.15
C GLU A 224 -18.05 -10.23 17.50
N GLN A 225 -18.38 -9.97 16.24
CA GLN A 225 -19.36 -10.72 15.47
C GLN A 225 -18.74 -11.87 14.67
N PHE A 226 -17.50 -11.68 14.22
CA PHE A 226 -16.70 -12.66 13.49
C PHE A 226 -16.51 -13.96 14.30
N TRP A 227 -16.07 -13.86 15.55
CA TRP A 227 -15.79 -15.05 16.35
C TRP A 227 -17.00 -15.93 16.63
N PRO A 228 -18.19 -15.39 17.00
CA PRO A 228 -19.42 -16.17 17.05
C PRO A 228 -19.74 -16.91 15.75
N ALA A 229 -19.59 -16.27 14.58
CA ALA A 229 -19.84 -16.90 13.29
C ALA A 229 -18.86 -18.05 13.00
N VAL A 230 -17.58 -17.89 13.34
CA VAL A 230 -16.56 -18.95 13.26
C VAL A 230 -16.92 -20.12 14.18
N CYS A 231 -17.37 -19.84 15.40
CA CYS A 231 -17.80 -20.84 16.37
C CYS A 231 -18.98 -21.67 15.88
N GLU A 232 -20.01 -20.99 15.36
CA GLU A 232 -21.21 -21.62 14.78
C GLU A 232 -20.83 -22.51 13.59
N HIS A 233 -19.97 -22.02 12.69
CA HIS A 233 -19.56 -22.75 11.50
C HIS A 233 -18.75 -24.02 11.82
N PHE A 234 -17.80 -23.95 12.76
CA PHE A 234 -16.94 -25.08 13.11
C PHE A 234 -17.47 -25.96 14.25
N GLY A 235 -18.62 -25.60 14.83
CA GLY A 235 -19.19 -26.26 16.00
C GLY A 235 -18.21 -26.28 17.17
N VAL A 236 -17.55 -25.14 17.44
CA VAL A 236 -16.66 -24.96 18.60
C VAL A 236 -17.27 -23.99 19.57
N GLU A 237 -17.02 -24.18 20.86
CA GLU A 237 -17.50 -23.29 21.91
C GLU A 237 -16.32 -22.49 22.48
N ALA A 238 -16.60 -21.26 22.92
CA ALA A 238 -15.61 -20.48 23.64
C ALA A 238 -15.19 -21.23 24.91
N THR A 239 -13.89 -21.42 25.10
CA THR A 239 -13.36 -22.13 26.28
C THR A 239 -13.48 -21.29 27.55
N GLY A 240 -13.84 -20.00 27.42
CA GLY A 240 -14.10 -19.09 28.54
C GLY A 240 -12.84 -18.68 29.33
N GLU A 241 -11.67 -19.16 28.93
CA GLU A 241 -10.41 -18.81 29.55
C GLU A 241 -9.93 -17.46 29.02
N GLU A 242 -10.25 -16.37 29.71
CA GLU A 242 -9.43 -15.16 29.68
C GLU A 242 -8.09 -15.44 30.38
N SER A 243 -7.29 -16.29 29.75
CA SER A 243 -5.91 -16.49 30.18
C SER A 243 -5.07 -15.34 29.60
N SER A 244 -4.38 -14.60 30.47
CA SER A 244 -3.34 -13.66 30.04
C SER A 244 -2.16 -14.48 29.53
N ILE A 245 -2.24 -14.92 28.28
CA ILE A 245 -1.19 -15.73 27.64
C ILE A 245 -0.11 -14.78 27.16
N ARG A 246 1.06 -14.88 27.79
CA ARG A 246 2.27 -14.16 27.38
C ARG A 246 2.78 -14.81 26.10
N GLN A 247 2.98 -14.03 25.04
CA GLN A 247 3.58 -14.54 23.81
C GLN A 247 5.10 -14.72 23.94
N TYR A 248 5.73 -13.97 24.84
CA TYR A 248 7.17 -13.95 25.00
C TYR A 248 7.60 -14.26 26.43
N GLU A 249 8.67 -15.05 26.56
CA GLU A 249 9.43 -15.24 27.78
C GLU A 249 10.52 -14.17 27.90
N LEU A 250 10.65 -13.60 29.10
CA LEU A 250 11.71 -12.66 29.44
C LEU A 250 12.98 -13.42 29.85
N VAL A 251 14.07 -13.16 29.16
CA VAL A 251 15.41 -13.64 29.54
C VAL A 251 16.31 -12.44 29.83
N VAL A 252 16.75 -12.31 31.08
CA VAL A 252 17.68 -11.25 31.51
C VAL A 252 19.12 -11.74 31.36
N HIS A 253 19.97 -10.90 30.78
CA HIS A 253 21.37 -11.22 30.52
C HIS A 253 22.29 -10.41 31.43
N THR A 254 23.01 -11.07 32.34
CA THR A 254 23.88 -10.39 33.31
C THR A 254 25.36 -10.28 32.88
N ASP A 255 25.82 -11.15 31.99
CA ASP A 255 27.18 -11.16 31.46
C ASP A 255 27.15 -11.42 29.95
N VAL A 256 26.83 -10.38 29.18
CA VAL A 256 26.76 -10.44 27.72
C VAL A 256 27.82 -9.55 27.09
N ASN A 257 28.45 -10.08 26.04
CA ASN A 257 29.32 -9.30 25.19
C ASN A 257 28.51 -8.22 24.45
N MET A 258 28.83 -6.95 24.70
CA MET A 258 28.17 -5.79 24.08
C MET A 258 28.18 -5.79 22.54
N ASN A 259 29.12 -6.52 21.92
CA ASN A 259 29.11 -6.69 20.46
C ASN A 259 27.97 -7.57 19.96
N LYS A 260 27.24 -8.25 20.86
CA LYS A 260 26.07 -9.09 20.58
C LYS A 260 24.74 -8.43 20.98
N VAL A 261 24.78 -7.17 21.40
CA VAL A 261 23.60 -6.41 21.84
C VAL A 261 23.18 -5.45 20.73
N TYR A 262 21.89 -5.48 20.41
CA TYR A 262 21.28 -4.50 19.51
C TYR A 262 21.31 -3.11 20.14
N THR A 263 21.65 -2.10 19.34
CA THR A 263 21.82 -0.71 19.81
C THR A 263 20.89 0.28 19.11
N GLY A 264 19.87 -0.22 18.41
CA GLY A 264 18.87 0.56 17.68
C GLY A 264 18.78 0.24 16.19
N GLU A 265 19.65 -0.65 15.68
CA GLU A 265 19.55 -1.11 14.30
C GLU A 265 18.33 -2.00 14.04
N MET A 266 17.73 -1.87 12.84
CA MET A 266 16.47 -2.55 12.47
C MET A 266 16.65 -4.03 12.08
N GLY A 267 17.68 -4.31 11.27
CA GLY A 267 17.89 -5.64 10.68
C GLY A 267 18.99 -6.43 11.38
N ARG A 268 20.09 -6.66 10.65
CA ARG A 268 21.23 -7.42 11.17
C ARG A 268 21.94 -6.63 12.27
N LEU A 269 22.29 -7.32 13.36
CA LEU A 269 23.19 -6.84 14.41
C LEU A 269 24.41 -6.09 13.82
N LYS A 270 24.69 -4.89 14.35
CA LYS A 270 25.74 -3.95 13.89
C LYS A 270 25.60 -3.45 12.45
N SER A 271 24.42 -3.51 11.83
CA SER A 271 24.23 -2.98 10.47
C SER A 271 24.43 -1.46 10.39
N TYR A 272 24.11 -0.71 11.44
CA TYR A 272 24.31 0.75 11.46
C TYR A 272 25.80 1.13 11.49
N GLU A 273 26.63 0.32 12.15
CA GLU A 273 28.09 0.51 12.16
C GLU A 273 28.74 -0.01 10.86
N THR A 274 28.26 -1.15 10.35
CA THR A 274 28.80 -1.80 9.14
C THR A 274 27.78 -1.74 8.01
N GLN A 275 27.67 -0.56 7.40
CA GLN A 275 26.75 -0.25 6.31
C GLN A 275 27.20 -0.93 5.00
N LYS A 276 26.32 -1.75 4.42
CA LYS A 276 26.55 -2.43 3.14
C LYS A 276 25.27 -2.36 2.30
N PRO A 277 25.34 -1.95 1.01
CA PRO A 277 24.20 -1.96 0.12
C PRO A 277 23.78 -3.40 -0.26
N PRO A 278 22.54 -3.61 -0.74
CA PRO A 278 21.49 -2.60 -0.95
C PRO A 278 20.89 -2.07 0.36
N PHE A 279 20.33 -0.86 0.31
CA PHE A 279 19.64 -0.23 1.44
C PHE A 279 18.14 -0.15 1.12
N ASP A 280 17.33 -0.59 2.08
CA ASP A 280 15.88 -0.70 2.02
C ASP A 280 15.30 -0.56 3.44
N ALA A 281 14.01 -0.86 3.64
CA ALA A 281 13.37 -0.79 4.95
C ALA A 281 14.06 -1.69 6.01
N LYS A 282 14.53 -2.89 5.62
CA LYS A 282 15.16 -3.86 6.54
C LYS A 282 16.63 -3.53 6.80
N ASN A 283 17.26 -2.71 5.95
CA ASN A 283 18.63 -2.23 6.09
C ASN A 283 18.75 -0.75 5.67
N PRO A 284 18.36 0.21 6.53
CA PRO A 284 18.35 1.62 6.17
C PRO A 284 19.78 2.21 6.11
N PHE A 285 19.96 3.22 5.25
CA PHE A 285 21.20 3.97 5.12
C PHE A 285 21.28 5.13 6.12
N LEU A 286 22.38 5.25 6.86
CA LEU A 286 22.61 6.38 7.77
C LEU A 286 23.15 7.60 7.01
N ALA A 287 22.24 8.35 6.37
CA ALA A 287 22.57 9.56 5.63
C ALA A 287 22.93 10.74 6.57
N PRO A 288 24.10 11.37 6.42
CA PRO A 288 24.42 12.59 7.16
C PRO A 288 23.48 13.74 6.80
N VAL A 289 22.98 14.45 7.82
CA VAL A 289 22.22 15.69 7.64
C VAL A 289 23.20 16.83 7.34
N THR A 290 23.23 17.28 6.08
CA THR A 290 24.16 18.34 5.63
C THR A 290 23.56 19.74 5.76
N VAL A 291 22.24 19.84 5.63
CA VAL A 291 21.47 21.07 5.86
C VAL A 291 20.32 20.77 6.79
N ASN A 292 20.09 21.65 7.76
CA ASN A 292 18.87 21.74 8.56
C ASN A 292 18.59 23.23 8.81
N ARG A 293 17.63 23.80 8.10
CA ARG A 293 17.31 25.24 8.19
C ARG A 293 15.82 25.47 8.31
N LYS A 294 15.46 26.53 9.02
CA LYS A 294 14.08 27.01 9.10
C LYS A 294 13.63 27.58 7.74
N LEU A 295 12.44 27.20 7.30
CA LEU A 295 11.82 27.70 6.07
C LEU A 295 10.94 28.92 6.31
N ASN A 296 10.17 28.93 7.40
CA ASN A 296 9.24 30.00 7.66
C ASN A 296 9.89 31.17 8.43
N GLU A 297 9.68 32.39 7.96
CA GLU A 297 10.19 33.61 8.60
C GLU A 297 9.36 34.02 9.82
N GLY A 298 8.07 33.65 9.85
CA GLY A 298 7.13 33.93 10.93
C GLY A 298 6.02 32.89 11.05
N GLY A 299 5.05 33.15 11.92
CA GLY A 299 3.95 32.22 12.23
C GLY A 299 4.24 31.28 13.41
N GLU A 300 3.21 30.57 13.85
CA GLU A 300 3.24 29.74 15.07
C GLU A 300 3.92 28.36 14.86
N ARG A 301 3.97 27.86 13.62
CA ARG A 301 4.53 26.55 13.29
C ARG A 301 6.03 26.64 12.96
N HIS A 302 6.76 25.55 13.16
CA HIS A 302 8.15 25.42 12.72
C HIS A 302 8.21 24.56 11.45
N LEU A 303 8.53 25.17 10.31
CA LEU A 303 8.74 24.48 9.03
C LEU A 303 10.24 24.43 8.75
N MET A 304 10.75 23.27 8.35
CA MET A 304 12.18 23.02 8.17
C MET A 304 12.49 22.41 6.80
N HIS A 305 13.70 22.68 6.32
CA HIS A 305 14.29 22.09 5.13
C HIS A 305 15.53 21.31 5.54
N LEU A 306 15.56 20.03 5.16
CA LEU A 306 16.67 19.13 5.43
C LEU A 306 17.29 18.65 4.13
N GLU A 307 18.61 18.45 4.14
CA GLU A 307 19.35 17.78 3.07
C GLU A 307 20.10 16.59 3.65
N LEU A 308 19.85 15.41 3.09
CA LEU A 308 20.44 14.15 3.49
C LEU A 308 21.45 13.71 2.44
N ASP A 309 22.72 13.57 2.82
CA ASP A 309 23.77 13.12 1.89
C ASP A 309 23.70 11.60 1.72
N ILE A 310 23.34 11.15 0.52
CA ILE A 310 23.27 9.74 0.14
C ILE A 310 24.48 9.30 -0.71
N SER A 311 25.55 10.10 -0.75
CA SER A 311 26.78 9.74 -1.46
C SER A 311 27.29 8.37 -1.04
N ASN A 312 27.77 7.57 -2.01
CA ASN A 312 28.27 6.20 -1.82
C ASN A 312 27.24 5.16 -1.36
N SER A 313 25.99 5.53 -1.10
CA SER A 313 24.92 4.58 -0.73
C SER A 313 24.46 3.70 -1.90
N LYS A 314 24.66 4.18 -3.14
CA LYS A 314 24.07 3.63 -4.38
C LYS A 314 22.54 3.70 -4.46
N ILE A 315 21.89 4.41 -3.54
CA ILE A 315 20.46 4.71 -3.61
C ILE A 315 20.19 5.54 -4.87
N ARG A 316 19.05 5.25 -5.51
CA ARG A 316 18.52 5.98 -6.67
C ARG A 316 17.12 6.43 -6.33
N TYR A 317 16.76 7.63 -6.77
CA TYR A 317 15.42 8.18 -6.61
C TYR A 317 15.15 9.17 -7.75
N GLU A 318 13.88 9.41 -8.01
CA GLU A 318 13.37 10.40 -8.95
C GLU A 318 12.53 11.47 -8.22
N SER A 319 12.22 12.56 -8.91
CA SER A 319 11.34 13.59 -8.34
C SER A 319 9.92 13.07 -8.22
N GLY A 320 9.39 13.03 -7.00
CA GLY A 320 8.10 12.44 -6.67
C GLY A 320 8.20 11.17 -5.82
N ASP A 321 9.38 10.56 -5.73
CA ASP A 321 9.63 9.46 -4.80
C ASP A 321 9.58 9.92 -3.35
N HIS A 322 9.35 8.97 -2.45
CA HIS A 322 9.28 9.20 -1.01
C HIS A 322 10.57 8.75 -0.31
N VAL A 323 10.91 9.42 0.79
CA VAL A 323 11.98 9.00 1.70
C VAL A 323 11.36 8.61 3.05
N ALA A 324 11.59 7.36 3.46
CA ALA A 324 11.23 6.89 4.80
C ALA A 324 12.39 7.11 5.78
N VAL A 325 12.07 7.50 7.01
CA VAL A 325 13.05 7.78 8.08
C VAL A 325 12.62 7.07 9.34
N TYR A 326 13.56 6.38 10.00
CA TYR A 326 13.36 5.79 11.32
C TYR A 326 13.77 6.80 12.41
N PRO A 327 12.82 7.37 13.18
CA PRO A 327 13.13 8.34 14.22
C PRO A 327 13.56 7.65 15.53
N ALA A 328 14.05 8.46 16.47
CA ALA A 328 14.18 8.09 17.87
C ALA A 328 13.16 8.85 18.71
N ASN A 329 12.58 8.19 19.72
CA ASN A 329 11.69 8.83 20.69
C ASN A 329 12.44 9.88 21.53
N ASP A 330 11.69 10.81 22.13
CA ASP A 330 12.25 11.76 23.09
C ASP A 330 12.80 11.01 24.32
N SER A 331 14.10 11.16 24.57
CA SER A 331 14.79 10.58 25.73
C SER A 331 14.13 10.96 27.07
N SER A 332 13.57 12.16 27.20
CA SER A 332 12.87 12.58 28.42
C SER A 332 11.65 11.72 28.67
N LEU A 333 10.88 11.43 27.62
CA LEU A 333 9.68 10.60 27.72
C LEU A 333 10.04 9.15 28.06
N VAL A 334 11.09 8.60 27.44
CA VAL A 334 11.60 7.25 27.75
C VAL A 334 12.03 7.15 29.22
N ASN A 335 12.77 8.14 29.72
CA ASN A 335 13.22 8.17 31.11
C ASN A 335 12.03 8.27 32.09
N GLN A 336 11.03 9.09 31.78
CA GLN A 336 9.80 9.19 32.59
C GLN A 336 9.04 7.85 32.66
N ILE A 337 9.02 7.08 31.56
CA ILE A 337 8.44 5.73 31.55
C ILE A 337 9.23 4.78 32.45
N GLY A 338 10.57 4.84 32.43
CA GLY A 338 11.41 4.05 33.34
C GLY A 338 11.18 4.39 34.81
N GLU A 339 11.07 5.68 35.12
CA GLU A 339 10.79 6.18 36.46
C GLU A 339 9.41 5.75 36.98
N ILE A 340 8.34 5.94 36.19
CA ILE A 340 6.97 5.58 36.62
C ILE A 340 6.78 4.07 36.76
N LEU A 341 7.45 3.27 35.93
CA LEU A 341 7.42 1.81 36.02
C LEU A 341 8.42 1.25 37.04
N ASN A 342 9.27 2.11 37.63
CA ASN A 342 10.32 1.74 38.58
C ASN A 342 11.21 0.59 38.07
N THR A 343 11.72 0.74 36.84
CA THR A 343 12.55 -0.27 36.16
C THR A 343 13.88 0.32 35.71
N ASP A 344 14.92 -0.52 35.72
CA ASP A 344 16.23 -0.17 35.17
C ASP A 344 16.23 -0.35 33.65
N LEU A 345 16.27 0.77 32.91
CA LEU A 345 16.22 0.79 31.44
C LEU A 345 17.53 0.31 30.79
N ASP A 346 18.63 0.21 31.53
CA ASP A 346 19.91 -0.30 31.03
C ASP A 346 20.01 -1.84 31.14
N THR A 347 18.96 -2.50 31.64
CA THR A 347 18.91 -3.97 31.74
C THR A 347 18.93 -4.62 30.37
N ILE A 348 19.99 -5.37 30.07
CA ILE A 348 20.10 -6.16 28.84
C ILE A 348 19.19 -7.39 28.95
N MET A 349 18.26 -7.53 28.01
CA MET A 349 17.26 -8.60 28.02
C MET A 349 16.92 -9.09 26.62
N SER A 350 16.21 -10.21 26.54
CA SER A 350 15.58 -10.70 25.32
C SER A 350 14.16 -11.18 25.60
N LEU A 351 13.30 -11.04 24.61
CA LEU A 351 11.94 -11.57 24.60
C LEU A 351 11.89 -12.71 23.58
N ASN A 352 11.86 -13.95 24.06
CA ASN A 352 11.83 -15.13 23.20
C ASN A 352 10.39 -15.60 23.01
N ASN A 353 9.96 -15.80 21.78
CA ASN A 353 8.60 -16.22 21.49
C ASN A 353 8.36 -17.66 21.96
N LEU A 354 7.31 -17.90 22.75
CA LEU A 354 6.96 -19.24 23.27
C LEU A 354 6.49 -20.20 22.18
N ASP A 355 6.04 -19.65 21.05
CA ASP A 355 5.48 -20.40 19.92
C ASP A 355 6.54 -20.90 18.92
N GLY A 356 7.81 -20.51 19.11
CA GLY A 356 8.93 -20.90 18.27
C GLY A 356 9.96 -21.67 19.09
N GLU A 357 10.05 -22.99 18.88
CA GLU A 357 11.32 -23.70 19.06
C GLU A 357 12.33 -23.28 17.97
#